data_AF-A0A3C1S896-F1
#
_entry.id   AF-A0A3C1S896-F1
#
_cell.length_a   1.000
_cell.length_b   1.000
_cell.length_c   1.000
_cell.angle_alpha   90.00
_cell.angle_beta   90.00
_cell.angle_gamma   90.00
#
_symmetry.space_group_name_H-M   'P 1'
#
loop_
_entity.id
_entity.type
_entity.pdbx_description
1 polymer ?
#
loop_
_entity_poly.entity_id
_entity_poly.type
_entity_poly.pdbx_seq_one_letter_code
_entity_poly.pdbx_strand_id
1 'polypeptide(L)'
;MDIAVSDNSGIRTTSAAYLIDCFPGTQELTSANQNHISKEEITVWAYEYITEKQIAKVRTSRELECDIRREYLQGAFTDLISERICEIGDLDQLSLCGENVSKERELLENHIEQLKKRRSLRFEELRLMTELDAELPEVLTSAKIFPLPDKIEIGIIADDVRDAFHRDTDVERIALQKSMEYEKEQDAIVSDVSKENVGYDVRSERNTGEIRYIEVKGRAQSGEVILTENEVNRLRQLGDKAWLYVVTHCKTESPKLYQVQNPIDVLETKEILKQIQYVVKEESWKKHAC
;
A
#
# COMPACT_ATOMS: atom_id res chain seq x y z
N MET A 1 -4.64 -0.72 -6.84
CA MET A 1 -4.29 -1.20 -8.18
C MET A 1 -2.97 -1.92 -8.03
N ASP A 2 -3.00 -3.25 -8.13
CA ASP A 2 -1.83 -4.09 -7.95
C ASP A 2 -1.16 -4.34 -9.30
N ILE A 3 0.17 -4.39 -9.32
CA ILE A 3 0.92 -4.77 -10.52
C ILE A 3 1.43 -6.19 -10.36
N ALA A 4 1.09 -7.06 -11.32
CA ALA A 4 1.72 -8.36 -11.46
C ALA A 4 2.96 -8.22 -12.36
N VAL A 5 4.11 -8.68 -11.86
CA VAL A 5 5.36 -8.74 -12.61
C VAL A 5 5.69 -10.20 -12.87
N SER A 6 5.96 -10.51 -14.15
CA SER A 6 6.50 -11.79 -14.56
C SER A 6 8.00 -11.64 -14.84
N ASP A 7 8.81 -12.43 -14.15
CA ASP A 7 10.24 -12.55 -14.39
C ASP A 7 10.67 -14.04 -14.39
N ASN A 8 11.98 -14.31 -14.48
CA ASN A 8 12.52 -15.67 -14.50
C ASN A 8 12.26 -16.46 -13.20
N SER A 9 11.84 -15.79 -12.12
CA SER A 9 11.49 -16.40 -10.83
C SER A 9 9.99 -16.64 -10.67
N GLY A 10 9.17 -16.28 -11.66
CA GLY A 10 7.72 -16.50 -11.67
C GLY A 10 6.92 -15.20 -11.70
N ILE A 11 5.66 -15.28 -11.27
CA ILE A 11 4.77 -14.11 -11.14
C ILE A 11 4.79 -13.63 -9.69
N ARG A 12 4.98 -12.34 -9.48
CA ARG A 12 4.93 -11.68 -8.16
C ARG A 12 4.14 -10.38 -8.23
N THR A 13 3.64 -9.92 -7.08
CA THR A 13 3.03 -8.59 -6.97
C THR A 13 4.10 -7.52 -6.71
N THR A 14 3.82 -6.29 -7.13
CA THR A 14 4.59 -5.09 -6.76
C THR A 14 3.68 -3.86 -6.67
N SER A 15 4.16 -2.84 -5.97
CA SER A 15 3.49 -1.53 -5.89
C SER A 15 3.47 -0.83 -7.25
N ALA A 16 2.36 -0.14 -7.54
CA ALA A 16 2.21 0.70 -8.73
C ALA A 16 3.26 1.82 -8.84
N ALA A 17 3.85 2.20 -7.71
CA ALA A 17 4.95 3.16 -7.64
C ALA A 17 6.16 2.76 -8.51
N TYR A 18 6.31 1.45 -8.80
CA TYR A 18 7.38 0.96 -9.68
C TYR A 18 7.38 1.63 -11.06
N LEU A 19 6.19 1.99 -11.56
CA LEU A 19 6.06 2.62 -12.87
C LEU A 19 6.57 4.06 -12.91
N ILE A 20 6.66 4.74 -11.76
CA ILE A 20 7.16 6.12 -11.67
C ILE A 20 8.66 6.15 -12.01
N ASP A 21 9.39 5.11 -11.63
CA ASP A 21 10.82 4.99 -11.91
C ASP A 21 11.13 4.44 -13.31
N CYS A 22 10.09 4.14 -14.11
CA CYS A 22 10.23 3.62 -15.46
C CYS A 22 10.24 4.75 -16.50
N PHE A 23 11.13 4.63 -17.48
CA PHE A 23 11.20 5.56 -18.62
C PHE A 23 10.59 4.93 -19.88
N PRO A 24 9.98 5.73 -20.77
CA PRO A 24 9.52 5.23 -22.06
C PRO A 24 10.68 4.58 -22.82
N GLY A 25 10.50 3.32 -23.23
CA GLY A 25 11.49 2.60 -24.03
C GLY A 25 11.63 3.23 -25.41
N THR A 26 12.87 3.50 -25.84
CA THR A 26 13.18 4.01 -27.19
C THR A 26 13.56 2.91 -28.18
N GLN A 27 13.70 1.66 -27.72
CA GLN A 27 14.02 0.51 -28.57
C GLN A 27 12.75 -0.17 -29.05
N GLU A 28 12.69 -0.47 -30.34
CA GLU A 28 11.68 -1.37 -30.90
C GLU A 28 11.87 -2.78 -30.31
N LEU A 29 10.79 -3.33 -29.78
CA LEU A 29 10.75 -4.69 -29.24
C LEU A 29 11.06 -5.68 -30.35
N THR A 30 12.25 -6.29 -30.34
CA THR A 30 12.55 -7.44 -31.22
C THR A 30 11.87 -8.70 -30.70
N SER A 31 11.40 -9.54 -31.62
CA SER A 31 10.59 -10.75 -31.38
C SER A 31 11.25 -11.82 -30.51
N ALA A 32 12.52 -11.67 -30.14
CA ALA A 32 13.32 -12.67 -29.44
C ALA A 32 13.14 -12.70 -27.91
N ASN A 33 12.48 -11.71 -27.31
CA ASN A 33 12.27 -11.61 -25.85
C ASN A 33 10.82 -11.97 -25.43
N GLN A 34 10.31 -13.10 -25.93
CA GLN A 34 8.92 -13.54 -25.76
C GLN A 34 8.77 -14.64 -24.70
N ASN A 35 9.10 -14.36 -23.44
CA ASN A 35 8.38 -15.03 -22.35
C ASN A 35 7.05 -14.27 -22.19
N HIS A 36 6.04 -14.66 -22.96
CA HIS A 36 4.72 -14.05 -22.91
C HIS A 36 3.82 -14.91 -22.03
N ILE A 37 3.62 -14.50 -20.78
CA ILE A 37 2.54 -15.07 -19.96
C ILE A 37 1.22 -14.58 -20.54
N SER A 38 0.27 -15.51 -20.72
CA SER A 38 -1.06 -15.19 -21.24
C SER A 38 -1.86 -14.33 -20.25
N LYS A 39 -2.84 -13.57 -20.76
CA LYS A 39 -3.74 -12.77 -19.91
C LYS A 39 -4.54 -13.66 -18.96
N GLU A 40 -4.88 -14.86 -19.41
CA GLU A 40 -5.63 -15.86 -18.67
C GLU A 40 -4.81 -16.37 -17.47
N GLU A 41 -3.55 -16.70 -17.66
CA GLU A 41 -2.65 -17.12 -16.58
C GLU A 41 -2.46 -16.03 -15.52
N ILE A 42 -2.30 -14.77 -15.94
CA ILE A 42 -2.20 -13.63 -15.00
C ILE A 42 -3.50 -13.46 -14.21
N THR A 43 -4.66 -13.61 -14.87
CA THR A 43 -5.97 -13.48 -14.22
C THR A 43 -6.17 -14.56 -13.16
N VAL A 44 -5.86 -15.83 -13.49
CA VAL A 44 -5.95 -16.96 -12.54
C VAL A 44 -5.00 -16.76 -11.37
N TRP A 45 -3.75 -16.41 -11.65
CA TRP A 45 -2.77 -16.14 -10.59
C TRP A 45 -3.19 -14.97 -9.71
N ALA A 46 -3.68 -13.87 -10.30
CA ALA A 46 -4.15 -12.72 -9.53
C ALA A 46 -5.35 -13.09 -8.65
N TYR A 47 -6.25 -13.95 -9.13
CA TYR A 47 -7.35 -14.44 -8.32
C TYR A 47 -6.85 -15.22 -7.10
N GLU A 48 -5.99 -16.22 -7.30
CA GLU A 48 -5.45 -17.08 -6.22
C GLU A 48 -4.61 -16.29 -5.20
N TYR A 49 -3.72 -15.41 -5.65
CA TYR A 49 -2.72 -14.80 -4.77
C TYR A 49 -3.13 -13.43 -4.23
N ILE A 50 -4.06 -12.73 -4.90
CA ILE A 50 -4.53 -11.39 -4.52
C ILE A 50 -6.00 -11.44 -4.10
N THR A 51 -6.91 -11.82 -5.01
CA THR A 51 -8.36 -11.74 -4.78
C THR A 51 -8.81 -12.63 -3.62
N GLU A 52 -8.35 -13.88 -3.54
CA GLU A 52 -8.72 -14.80 -2.45
C GLU A 52 -8.29 -14.29 -1.07
N LYS A 53 -7.11 -13.67 -0.98
CA LYS A 53 -6.63 -13.08 0.28
C LYS A 53 -7.43 -11.84 0.66
N GLN A 54 -7.79 -11.02 -0.32
CA GLN A 54 -8.61 -9.83 -0.10
C GLN A 54 -10.01 -10.24 0.37
N ILE A 55 -10.66 -11.20 -0.28
CA ILE A 55 -11.99 -11.66 0.15
C ILE A 55 -11.96 -12.31 1.53
N ALA A 56 -10.92 -13.07 1.87
CA ALA A 56 -10.75 -13.63 3.22
C ALA A 56 -10.66 -12.51 4.28
N LYS A 57 -9.84 -11.48 4.03
CA LYS A 57 -9.72 -10.32 4.93
C LYS A 57 -11.03 -9.55 5.06
N VAL A 58 -11.72 -9.30 3.94
CA VAL A 58 -13.00 -8.61 3.93
C VAL A 58 -14.06 -9.42 4.66
N ARG A 59 -14.10 -10.75 4.47
CA ARG A 59 -15.00 -11.67 5.16
C ARG A 59 -14.85 -11.57 6.67
N THR A 60 -13.63 -11.72 7.19
CA THR A 60 -13.39 -11.59 8.64
C THR A 60 -13.83 -10.22 9.18
N SER A 61 -13.54 -9.13 8.46
CA SER A 61 -13.98 -7.80 8.87
C SER A 61 -15.50 -7.64 8.85
N ARG A 62 -16.18 -8.21 7.85
CA ARG A 62 -17.64 -8.14 7.69
C ARG A 62 -18.37 -9.00 8.71
N GLU A 63 -17.85 -10.19 9.00
CA GLU A 63 -18.35 -11.09 10.06
C GLU A 63 -18.32 -10.38 11.41
N LEU A 64 -17.18 -9.80 11.80
CA LEU A 64 -17.04 -9.06 13.05
C LEU A 64 -18.03 -7.89 13.14
N GLU A 65 -18.16 -7.10 12.07
CA GLU A 65 -19.11 -5.98 12.03
C GLU A 65 -20.56 -6.46 12.14
N CYS A 66 -20.92 -7.54 11.44
CA CYS A 66 -22.26 -8.10 11.48
C CYS A 66 -22.58 -8.72 12.83
N ASP A 67 -21.62 -9.35 13.51
CA ASP A 67 -21.79 -9.93 14.84
C ASP A 67 -22.13 -8.84 15.88
N ILE A 68 -21.36 -7.74 15.89
CA ILE A 68 -21.61 -6.60 16.77
C ILE A 68 -23.00 -6.01 16.51
N ARG A 69 -23.35 -5.80 15.23
CA ARG A 69 -24.67 -5.27 14.87
C ARG A 69 -25.79 -6.22 15.25
N ARG A 70 -25.57 -7.54 15.12
CA ARG A 70 -26.55 -8.57 15.46
C ARG A 70 -26.86 -8.55 16.95
N GLU A 71 -25.82 -8.52 17.80
CA GLU A 71 -25.96 -8.45 19.25
C GLU A 71 -26.76 -7.19 19.66
N TYR A 72 -26.37 -6.03 19.14
CA TYR A 72 -27.06 -4.77 19.42
C TYR A 72 -28.53 -4.79 18.97
N LEU A 73 -28.81 -5.22 17.73
CA LEU A 73 -30.18 -5.28 17.21
C LEU A 73 -31.04 -6.30 17.96
N GLN A 74 -30.46 -7.44 18.32
CA GLN A 74 -31.16 -8.46 19.10
C GLN A 74 -31.60 -7.90 20.45
N GLY A 75 -30.70 -7.26 21.19
CA GLY A 75 -31.02 -6.61 22.46
C GLY A 75 -32.11 -5.55 22.29
N ALA A 76 -31.89 -4.58 21.41
CA ALA A 76 -32.81 -3.47 21.20
C ALA A 76 -34.24 -3.91 20.82
N PHE A 77 -34.40 -4.86 19.89
CA PHE A 77 -35.73 -5.35 19.54
C PHE A 77 -36.35 -6.21 20.65
N THR A 78 -35.55 -6.96 21.40
CA THR A 78 -36.06 -7.75 22.54
C THR A 78 -36.60 -6.82 23.62
N ASP A 79 -35.87 -5.74 23.95
CA ASP A 79 -36.29 -4.76 24.93
C ASP A 79 -37.58 -4.05 24.49
N LEU A 80 -37.61 -3.52 23.25
CA LEU A 80 -38.78 -2.81 22.71
C LEU A 80 -40.03 -3.69 22.65
N ILE A 81 -39.89 -4.96 22.24
CA ILE A 81 -41.03 -5.88 22.20
C ILE A 81 -41.48 -6.24 23.61
N SER A 82 -40.54 -6.45 24.54
CA SER A 82 -40.87 -6.80 25.92
C SER A 82 -41.58 -5.65 26.64
N GLU A 83 -41.17 -4.40 26.42
CA GLU A 83 -41.84 -3.20 26.92
C GLU A 83 -43.31 -3.17 26.48
N ARG A 84 -43.59 -3.37 25.19
CA ARG A 84 -44.97 -3.38 24.65
C ARG A 84 -45.79 -4.56 25.17
N ILE A 85 -45.17 -5.73 25.41
CA ILE A 85 -45.85 -6.88 26.03
C ILE A 85 -46.22 -6.58 27.48
N CYS A 86 -45.34 -5.93 28.25
CA CYS A 86 -45.65 -5.49 29.61
C CYS A 86 -46.83 -4.51 29.62
N GLU A 87 -46.85 -3.53 28.71
CA GLU A 87 -47.97 -2.58 28.58
C GLU A 87 -49.30 -3.29 28.25
N ILE A 88 -49.28 -4.32 27.40
CA ILE A 88 -50.48 -5.15 27.15
C ILE A 88 -50.90 -5.87 28.44
N GLY A 89 -49.96 -6.39 29.21
CA GLY A 89 -50.24 -7.02 30.51
C GLY A 89 -50.92 -6.08 31.50
N ASP A 90 -50.51 -4.81 31.54
CA ASP A 90 -51.14 -3.78 32.36
C ASP A 90 -52.57 -3.46 31.87
N LEU A 91 -52.78 -3.37 30.55
CA LEU A 91 -54.12 -3.21 29.98
C LEU A 91 -55.02 -4.41 30.29
N ASP A 92 -54.50 -5.63 30.21
CA ASP A 92 -55.26 -6.85 30.52
C ASP A 92 -55.74 -6.83 32.00
N GLN A 93 -54.95 -6.29 32.94
CA GLN A 93 -55.39 -6.09 34.33
C GLN A 93 -56.54 -5.09 34.45
N LEU A 94 -56.46 -3.94 33.77
CA LEU A 94 -57.53 -2.93 33.76
C LEU A 94 -58.82 -3.47 33.12
N SER A 95 -58.69 -4.29 32.08
CA SER A 95 -59.84 -4.96 31.45
C SER A 95 -60.57 -5.89 32.41
N LEU A 96 -59.84 -6.61 33.29
CA LEU A 96 -60.44 -7.45 34.34
C LEU A 96 -61.18 -6.61 35.39
N CYS A 97 -60.77 -5.36 35.62
CA CYS A 97 -61.47 -4.41 36.47
C CYS A 97 -62.70 -3.76 35.81
N GLY A 98 -63.00 -4.09 34.54
CA GLY A 98 -64.18 -3.65 33.82
C GLY A 98 -63.99 -2.42 32.93
N GLU A 99 -62.75 -1.95 32.73
CA GLU A 99 -62.44 -0.89 31.78
C GLU A 99 -62.42 -1.41 30.32
N ASN A 100 -62.83 -0.59 29.36
CA ASN A 100 -62.76 -0.94 27.94
C ASN A 100 -61.46 -0.41 27.33
N VAL A 101 -60.47 -1.30 27.24
CA VAL A 101 -59.12 -1.03 26.71
C VAL A 101 -58.86 -1.73 25.36
N SER A 102 -59.91 -2.18 24.69
CA SER A 102 -59.81 -3.04 23.51
C SER A 102 -59.04 -2.40 22.35
N LYS A 103 -59.22 -1.09 22.14
CA LYS A 103 -58.57 -0.34 21.06
C LYS A 103 -57.09 -0.10 21.34
N GLU A 104 -56.76 0.28 22.57
CA GLU A 104 -55.39 0.50 23.04
C GLU A 104 -54.57 -0.79 22.93
N ARG A 105 -55.18 -1.92 23.32
CA ARG A 105 -54.60 -3.25 23.19
C ARG A 105 -54.32 -3.61 21.73
N GLU A 106 -55.29 -3.41 20.84
CA GLU A 106 -55.12 -3.66 19.39
C GLU A 106 -54.00 -2.81 18.78
N LEU A 107 -53.86 -1.55 19.20
CA LEU A 107 -52.77 -0.67 18.74
C LEU A 107 -51.40 -1.21 19.15
N LEU A 108 -51.24 -1.67 20.40
CA LEU A 108 -49.98 -2.24 20.88
C LEU A 108 -49.66 -3.58 20.21
N GLU A 109 -50.64 -4.45 20.00
CA GLU A 109 -50.46 -5.71 19.26
C GLU A 109 -49.99 -5.46 17.82
N ASN A 110 -50.61 -4.50 17.13
CA ASN A 110 -50.17 -4.08 15.80
C ASN A 110 -48.74 -3.52 15.81
N HIS A 111 -48.38 -2.76 16.84
CA HIS A 111 -47.02 -2.24 17.00
C HIS A 111 -45.99 -3.37 17.20
N ILE A 112 -46.31 -4.37 18.01
CA ILE A 112 -45.46 -5.56 18.22
C ILE A 112 -45.22 -6.29 16.89
N GLU A 113 -46.26 -6.50 16.08
CA GLU A 113 -46.11 -7.13 14.76
C GLU A 113 -45.25 -6.30 13.80
N GLN A 114 -45.37 -4.97 13.83
CA GLN A 114 -44.47 -4.08 13.08
C GLN A 114 -43.02 -4.21 13.54
N LEU A 115 -42.76 -4.26 14.85
CA LEU A 115 -41.42 -4.46 15.40
C LEU A 115 -40.83 -5.81 15.00
N LYS A 116 -41.62 -6.91 15.08
CA LYS A 116 -41.18 -8.24 14.64
C LYS A 116 -40.84 -8.26 13.15
N LYS A 117 -41.67 -7.64 12.31
CA LYS A 117 -41.41 -7.54 10.86
C LYS A 117 -40.14 -6.75 10.59
N ARG A 118 -39.96 -5.59 11.26
CA ARG A 118 -38.75 -4.77 11.13
C ARG A 118 -37.51 -5.52 11.60
N ARG A 119 -37.60 -6.27 12.70
CA ARG A 119 -36.54 -7.16 13.17
C ARG A 119 -36.15 -8.16 12.09
N SER A 120 -37.11 -8.91 11.55
CA SER A 120 -36.85 -9.89 10.49
C SER A 120 -36.13 -9.28 9.29
N LEU A 121 -36.56 -8.10 8.85
CA LEU A 121 -35.95 -7.41 7.72
C LEU A 121 -34.51 -6.98 8.01
N ARG A 122 -34.23 -6.42 9.21
CA ARG A 122 -32.87 -6.04 9.60
C ARG A 122 -31.93 -7.23 9.72
N PHE A 123 -32.41 -8.38 10.19
CA PHE A 123 -31.60 -9.59 10.27
C PHE A 123 -31.30 -10.17 8.88
N GLU A 124 -32.25 -10.07 7.94
CA GLU A 124 -32.03 -10.47 6.55
C GLU A 124 -31.00 -9.56 5.85
N GLU A 125 -31.07 -8.25 6.09
CA GLU A 125 -30.04 -7.31 5.60
C GLU A 125 -28.64 -7.69 6.11
N LEU A 126 -28.51 -8.04 7.40
CA LEU A 126 -27.22 -8.49 7.96
C LEU A 126 -26.74 -9.79 7.33
N ARG A 127 -27.64 -10.72 7.00
CA ARG A 127 -27.31 -11.98 6.31
C ARG A 127 -26.72 -11.69 4.93
N LEU A 128 -27.38 -10.85 4.14
CA LEU A 128 -26.91 -10.46 2.81
C LEU A 128 -25.56 -9.72 2.87
N MET A 129 -25.28 -8.94 3.91
CA MET A 129 -23.99 -8.27 4.08
C MET A 129 -22.81 -9.24 4.27
N THR A 130 -23.06 -10.49 4.66
CA THR A 130 -22.04 -11.54 4.80
C THR A 130 -21.86 -12.38 3.53
N GLU A 131 -22.77 -12.27 2.57
CA GLU A 131 -22.64 -12.91 1.26
C GLU A 131 -21.69 -12.08 0.39
N LEU A 132 -20.45 -12.55 0.29
CA LEU A 132 -19.39 -11.91 -0.50
C LEU A 132 -19.08 -12.78 -1.71
N ASP A 133 -19.21 -12.18 -2.90
CA ASP A 133 -18.76 -12.76 -4.16
C ASP A 133 -17.50 -12.06 -4.65
N ALA A 134 -16.53 -12.85 -5.13
CA ALA A 134 -15.33 -12.35 -5.77
C ALA A 134 -15.51 -12.36 -7.29
N GLU A 135 -15.26 -11.23 -7.93
CA GLU A 135 -15.13 -11.17 -9.38
C GLU A 135 -13.69 -11.45 -9.81
N LEU A 136 -13.53 -11.99 -11.02
CA LEU A 136 -12.21 -12.16 -11.61
C LEU A 136 -11.59 -10.77 -11.89
N PRO A 137 -10.29 -10.58 -11.58
CA PRO A 137 -9.64 -9.30 -11.82
C PRO A 137 -9.51 -9.00 -13.31
N GLU A 138 -9.73 -7.76 -13.70
CA GLU A 138 -9.54 -7.31 -15.08
C GLU A 138 -8.10 -6.83 -15.32
N VAL A 139 -7.45 -7.39 -16.34
CA VAL A 139 -6.14 -6.88 -16.80
C VAL A 139 -6.36 -5.66 -17.71
N LEU A 140 -6.05 -4.48 -17.17
CA LEU A 140 -6.20 -3.17 -17.84
C LEU A 140 -5.15 -2.93 -18.92
N THR A 141 -3.88 -3.29 -18.67
CA THR A 141 -2.77 -3.06 -19.60
C THR A 141 -1.58 -3.97 -19.27
N SER A 142 -0.61 -4.05 -20.18
CA SER A 142 0.66 -4.75 -19.98
C SER A 142 1.83 -3.93 -20.55
N ALA A 143 2.98 -4.02 -19.90
CA ALA A 143 4.21 -3.36 -20.33
C ALA A 143 5.42 -4.29 -20.13
N LYS A 144 6.44 -4.13 -20.97
CA LYS A 144 7.74 -4.80 -20.81
C LYS A 144 8.76 -3.81 -20.28
N ILE A 145 9.46 -4.19 -19.22
CA ILE A 145 10.44 -3.34 -18.54
C ILE A 145 11.82 -3.96 -18.74
N PHE A 146 12.75 -3.15 -19.21
CA PHE A 146 14.15 -3.53 -19.39
C PHE A 146 15.01 -2.77 -18.39
N PRO A 147 16.07 -3.39 -17.83
CA PRO A 147 17.03 -2.66 -17.03
C PRO A 147 17.68 -1.58 -17.90
N LEU A 148 17.91 -0.39 -17.34
CA LEU A 148 18.71 0.62 -18.03
C LEU A 148 20.12 0.04 -18.28
N PRO A 149 20.69 0.20 -19.48
CA PRO A 149 22.03 -0.29 -19.77
C PRO A 149 23.06 0.37 -18.84
N ASP A 150 24.06 -0.41 -18.39
CA ASP A 150 25.10 0.00 -17.41
C ASP A 150 25.91 1.24 -17.84
N LYS A 151 25.88 1.57 -19.13
CA LYS A 151 26.44 2.80 -19.69
C LYS A 151 25.32 3.65 -20.27
N ILE A 152 24.66 4.39 -19.41
CA ILE A 152 24.06 5.64 -19.89
C ILE A 152 25.24 6.60 -19.98
N GLU A 153 25.77 6.84 -21.18
CA GLU A 153 26.48 8.09 -21.45
C GLU A 153 25.44 9.20 -21.33
N ILE A 154 25.12 9.58 -20.09
CA ILE A 154 24.38 10.80 -19.81
C ILE A 154 25.35 11.91 -20.16
N GLY A 155 25.23 12.41 -21.39
CA GLY A 155 25.92 13.61 -21.81
C GLY A 155 25.57 14.71 -20.81
N ILE A 156 26.60 15.22 -20.13
CA ILE A 156 26.53 16.31 -19.16
C ILE A 156 25.85 15.92 -17.84
N ILE A 157 26.42 14.94 -17.13
CA ILE A 157 26.54 15.12 -15.68
C ILE A 157 28.03 15.32 -15.39
N ALA A 158 28.36 16.34 -14.60
CA ALA A 158 29.72 16.55 -14.11
C ALA A 158 30.26 15.21 -13.56
N ASP A 159 31.57 14.95 -13.75
CA ASP A 159 32.18 13.68 -13.32
C ASP A 159 31.86 13.35 -11.85
N ASP A 160 31.63 14.38 -11.04
CA ASP A 160 31.22 14.37 -9.63
C ASP A 160 29.93 13.58 -9.33
N VAL A 161 29.00 13.45 -10.30
CA VAL A 161 27.69 12.79 -10.11
C VAL A 161 27.67 11.35 -10.66
N ARG A 162 28.64 10.98 -11.51
CA ARG A 162 28.73 9.60 -12.06
C ARG A 162 28.87 8.55 -10.97
N ASP A 163 29.69 8.84 -9.96
CA ASP A 163 29.88 7.97 -8.81
C ASP A 163 28.60 7.80 -7.98
N ALA A 164 27.71 8.80 -7.99
CA ALA A 164 26.44 8.74 -7.27
C ALA A 164 25.40 7.82 -7.93
N PHE A 165 25.54 7.53 -9.23
CA PHE A 165 24.69 6.60 -10.00
C PHE A 165 25.15 5.14 -9.96
N HIS A 166 26.39 4.88 -9.51
CA HIS A 166 26.89 3.52 -9.40
C HIS A 166 26.22 2.79 -8.22
N ARG A 167 25.43 1.76 -8.56
CA ARG A 167 24.84 0.84 -7.58
C ARG A 167 25.86 -0.22 -7.18
N ASP A 168 26.14 -0.29 -5.88
CA ASP A 168 27.01 -1.30 -5.28
C ASP A 168 26.20 -2.02 -4.20
N THR A 169 25.82 -3.27 -4.51
CA THR A 169 24.95 -4.08 -3.67
C THR A 169 25.52 -4.34 -2.29
N ASP A 170 26.85 -4.40 -2.16
CA ASP A 170 27.49 -4.57 -0.85
C ASP A 170 27.37 -3.30 -0.01
N VAL A 171 27.56 -2.13 -0.64
CA VAL A 171 27.39 -0.83 0.02
C VAL A 171 25.94 -0.62 0.47
N GLU A 172 24.96 -0.97 -0.37
CA GLU A 172 23.53 -0.90 -0.04
C GLU A 172 23.18 -1.79 1.15
N ARG A 173 23.66 -3.05 1.14
CA ARG A 173 23.44 -3.99 2.25
C ARG A 173 24.05 -3.49 3.56
N ILE A 174 25.27 -2.97 3.53
CA ILE A 174 25.95 -2.44 4.73
C ILE A 174 25.23 -1.21 5.27
N ALA A 175 24.78 -0.30 4.39
CA ALA A 175 24.05 0.89 4.78
C ALA A 175 22.70 0.53 5.45
N LEU A 176 21.96 -0.40 4.85
CA LEU A 176 20.69 -0.89 5.39
C LEU A 176 20.88 -1.53 6.75
N GLN A 177 21.84 -2.45 6.86
CA GLN A 177 22.15 -3.13 8.13
C GLN A 177 22.53 -2.12 9.22
N LYS A 178 23.43 -1.17 8.93
CA LYS A 178 23.87 -0.16 9.89
C LYS A 178 22.72 0.74 10.36
N SER A 179 21.80 1.07 9.46
CA SER A 179 20.61 1.89 9.76
C SER A 179 19.64 1.16 10.67
N MET A 180 19.39 -0.13 10.40
CA MET A 180 18.52 -0.97 11.23
C MET A 180 19.11 -1.25 12.61
N GLU A 181 20.42 -1.49 12.69
CA GLU A 181 21.14 -1.66 13.96
C GLU A 181 21.00 -0.42 14.84
N TYR A 182 21.22 0.77 14.26
CA TYR A 182 21.04 2.03 14.99
C TYR A 182 19.61 2.18 15.54
N GLU A 183 18.58 1.92 14.74
CA GLU A 183 17.19 2.03 15.24
C GLU A 183 16.86 1.01 16.34
N LYS A 184 17.41 -0.22 16.26
CA LYS A 184 17.27 -1.22 17.32
C LYS A 184 17.95 -0.79 18.62
N GLU A 185 19.12 -0.15 18.54
CA GLU A 185 19.81 0.44 19.70
C GLU A 185 19.00 1.58 20.35
N GLN A 186 18.06 2.18 19.62
CA GLN A 186 17.14 3.21 20.13
C GLN A 186 15.80 2.61 20.63
N ASP A 187 15.81 1.33 21.01
CA ASP A 187 14.64 0.58 21.49
C ASP A 187 13.44 0.62 20.54
N ALA A 188 13.70 0.56 19.23
CA ALA A 188 12.66 0.52 18.20
C ALA A 188 12.40 -0.88 17.66
N ILE A 189 11.16 -1.13 17.27
CA ILE A 189 10.75 -2.25 16.43
C ILE A 189 11.02 -1.87 14.97
N VAL A 190 11.94 -2.57 14.33
CA VAL A 190 12.47 -2.23 13.00
C VAL A 190 12.10 -3.28 11.96
N SER A 191 11.52 -2.83 10.84
CA SER A 191 11.17 -3.66 9.68
C SER A 191 11.88 -3.18 8.43
N ASP A 192 12.50 -4.11 7.69
CA ASP A 192 13.01 -3.90 6.34
C ASP A 192 11.86 -4.02 5.33
N VAL A 193 11.61 -2.94 4.60
CA VAL A 193 10.57 -2.84 3.56
C VAL A 193 11.15 -2.39 2.21
N SER A 194 12.48 -2.42 2.05
CA SER A 194 13.20 -2.02 0.83
C SER A 194 12.74 -2.76 -0.42
N LYS A 195 12.26 -4.01 -0.26
CA LYS A 195 11.74 -4.85 -1.34
C LYS A 195 10.23 -4.72 -1.59
N GLU A 196 9.51 -3.97 -0.75
CA GLU A 196 8.06 -3.81 -0.84
C GLU A 196 7.66 -2.65 -1.79
N ASN A 197 8.63 -1.87 -2.26
CA ASN A 197 8.43 -0.75 -3.18
C ASN A 197 7.42 0.30 -2.64
N VAL A 198 7.51 0.57 -1.34
CA VAL A 198 6.68 1.52 -0.59
C VAL A 198 7.24 2.95 -0.58
N GLY A 199 8.40 3.17 -1.23
CA GLY A 199 9.08 4.45 -1.37
C GLY A 199 9.95 4.86 -0.17
N TYR A 200 10.34 3.89 0.66
CA TYR A 200 11.34 4.00 1.73
C TYR A 200 11.85 2.58 2.09
N ASP A 201 13.00 2.47 2.74
CA ASP A 201 13.65 1.18 3.01
C ASP A 201 13.35 0.57 4.38
N VAL A 202 13.21 1.41 5.41
CA VAL A 202 13.07 0.95 6.79
C VAL A 202 11.88 1.62 7.47
N ARG A 203 11.05 0.83 8.15
CA ARG A 203 10.04 1.31 9.10
C ARG A 203 10.56 1.07 10.52
N SER A 204 10.63 2.13 11.32
CA SER A 204 11.04 2.06 12.73
C SER A 204 9.92 2.59 13.62
N GLU A 205 9.55 1.83 14.64
CA GLU A 205 8.52 2.19 15.62
C GLU A 205 9.11 2.13 17.02
N ARG A 206 9.28 3.30 17.65
CA ARG A 206 9.85 3.43 18.99
C ARG A 206 8.80 3.13 20.06
N ASN A 207 9.25 2.71 21.24
CA ASN A 207 8.38 2.51 22.41
C ASN A 207 7.59 3.77 22.83
N THR A 208 8.04 4.95 22.41
CA THR A 208 7.34 6.23 22.62
C THR A 208 6.12 6.43 21.72
N GLY A 209 5.90 5.55 20.73
CA GLY A 209 4.89 5.69 19.68
C GLY A 209 5.36 6.51 18.48
N GLU A 210 6.62 6.97 18.46
CA GLU A 210 7.21 7.63 17.30
C GLU A 210 7.44 6.61 16.17
N ILE A 211 6.88 6.90 15.00
CA ILE A 211 7.07 6.08 13.79
C ILE A 211 7.93 6.87 12.80
N ARG A 212 9.05 6.28 12.38
CA ARG A 212 9.95 6.79 11.35
C ARG A 212 9.87 5.95 10.09
N TYR A 213 9.81 6.65 8.96
CA TYR A 213 9.91 6.07 7.63
C TYR A 213 11.24 6.53 7.04
N ILE A 214 12.16 5.59 6.87
CA ILE A 214 13.57 5.88 6.64
C ILE A 214 13.96 5.40 5.24
N GLU A 215 14.43 6.33 4.41
CA GLU A 215 15.12 6.05 3.15
C GLU A 215 16.63 5.93 3.42
N VAL A 216 17.30 4.87 2.93
CA VAL A 216 18.70 4.58 3.26
C VAL A 216 19.59 4.68 2.02
N LYS A 217 20.59 5.58 2.07
CA LYS A 217 21.58 5.73 1.00
C LYS A 217 22.98 5.40 1.49
N GLY A 218 23.64 4.46 0.80
CA GLY A 218 25.01 4.03 1.10
C GLY A 218 26.07 4.64 0.18
N ARG A 219 27.27 4.89 0.72
CA ARG A 219 28.46 5.28 -0.04
C ARG A 219 29.70 4.52 0.44
N ALA A 220 30.51 4.05 -0.53
CA ALA A 220 31.79 3.40 -0.24
C ALA A 220 32.76 4.32 0.52
N GLN A 221 32.78 5.60 0.17
CA GLN A 221 33.51 6.68 0.86
C GLN A 221 32.50 7.77 1.28
N SER A 222 32.64 9.01 0.83
CA SER A 222 31.66 10.09 1.03
C SER A 222 31.31 10.70 -0.34
N GLY A 223 30.18 11.39 -0.45
CA GLY A 223 29.74 12.01 -1.70
C GLY A 223 28.24 12.25 -1.75
N GLU A 224 27.79 12.74 -2.90
CA GLU A 224 26.39 13.05 -3.16
C GLU A 224 25.51 11.79 -3.19
N VAL A 225 24.26 11.93 -2.76
CA VAL A 225 23.24 10.87 -2.82
C VAL A 225 22.13 11.25 -3.78
N ILE A 226 21.60 10.26 -4.50
CA ILE A 226 20.51 10.46 -5.46
C ILE A 226 19.26 9.85 -4.85
N LEU A 227 18.18 10.62 -4.84
CA LEU A 227 16.84 10.14 -4.55
C LEU A 227 16.07 9.95 -5.85
N THR A 228 15.32 8.87 -5.94
CA THR A 228 14.39 8.65 -7.05
C THR A 228 13.15 9.55 -6.91
N GLU A 229 12.39 9.71 -7.98
CA GLU A 229 11.16 10.51 -7.94
C GLU A 229 10.13 9.89 -6.98
N ASN A 230 10.02 8.56 -6.97
CA ASN A 230 9.16 7.84 -6.04
C ASN A 230 9.56 8.11 -4.57
N GLU A 231 10.85 8.03 -4.24
CA GLU A 231 11.38 8.33 -2.90
C GLU A 231 11.11 9.78 -2.50
N VAL A 232 11.39 10.76 -3.37
CA VAL A 232 11.14 12.18 -3.09
C VAL A 232 9.65 12.43 -2.84
N ASN A 233 8.78 11.91 -3.69
CA ASN A 233 7.34 12.06 -3.54
C ASN A 233 6.86 11.43 -2.23
N ARG A 234 7.38 10.25 -1.87
CA ARG A 234 7.00 9.56 -0.66
C ARG A 234 7.49 10.28 0.60
N LEU A 235 8.76 10.70 0.63
CA LEU A 235 9.33 11.45 1.75
C LEU A 235 8.59 12.78 1.96
N ARG A 236 8.27 13.50 0.87
CA ARG A 236 7.48 14.74 0.93
C ARG A 236 6.08 14.52 1.52
N GLN A 237 5.39 13.43 1.15
CA GLN A 237 4.07 13.10 1.72
C GLN A 237 4.13 12.77 3.22
N LEU A 238 5.25 12.21 3.68
CA LEU A 238 5.44 11.76 5.05
C LEU A 238 5.91 12.89 5.99
N GLY A 239 6.49 13.97 5.45
CA GLY A 239 6.86 15.17 6.18
C GLY A 239 7.78 14.88 7.38
N ASP A 240 7.38 15.30 8.58
CA ASP A 240 8.18 15.12 9.80
C ASP A 240 8.43 13.65 10.19
N LYS A 241 7.67 12.71 9.63
CA LYS A 241 7.88 11.27 9.85
C LYS A 241 8.89 10.67 8.88
N ALA A 242 9.28 11.40 7.84
CA ALA A 242 10.29 10.98 6.88
C ALA A 242 11.70 11.28 7.36
N TRP A 243 12.59 10.32 7.13
CA TRP A 243 14.00 10.41 7.48
C TRP A 243 14.85 9.92 6.31
N LEU A 244 15.95 10.61 6.03
CA LEU A 244 17.01 10.16 5.13
C LEU A 244 18.22 9.74 5.95
N TYR A 245 18.63 8.49 5.83
CA TYR A 245 19.81 7.93 6.48
C TYR A 245 20.91 7.76 5.44
N VAL A 246 21.99 8.52 5.59
CA VAL A 246 23.17 8.42 4.70
C VAL A 246 24.28 7.70 5.44
N VAL A 247 24.69 6.54 4.94
CA VAL A 247 25.81 5.78 5.49
C VAL A 247 27.01 5.94 4.57
N THR A 248 28.07 6.57 5.08
CA THR A 248 29.33 6.76 4.38
C THR A 248 30.38 5.77 4.86
N HIS A 249 31.45 5.60 4.08
CA HIS A 249 32.58 4.73 4.40
C HIS A 249 32.16 3.26 4.58
N CYS A 250 31.14 2.80 3.84
CA CYS A 250 30.61 1.44 3.93
C CYS A 250 31.64 0.35 3.63
N LYS A 251 32.71 0.64 2.87
CA LYS A 251 33.79 -0.32 2.57
C LYS A 251 34.91 -0.34 3.61
N THR A 252 34.72 0.33 4.74
CA THR A 252 35.68 0.37 5.85
C THR A 252 35.12 -0.36 7.06
N GLU A 253 35.98 -0.61 8.05
CA GLU A 253 35.56 -1.23 9.33
C GLU A 253 34.62 -0.34 10.17
N SER A 254 34.48 0.95 9.83
CA SER A 254 33.67 1.91 10.60
C SER A 254 32.76 2.79 9.73
N PRO A 255 31.64 2.23 9.20
CA PRO A 255 30.64 3.00 8.49
C PRO A 255 30.03 4.10 9.39
N LYS A 256 29.87 5.31 8.83
CA LYS A 256 29.33 6.47 9.54
C LYS A 256 27.92 6.80 9.06
N LEU A 257 26.97 6.82 9.98
CA LEU A 257 25.55 7.11 9.73
C LEU A 257 25.24 8.59 10.00
N TYR A 258 24.57 9.24 9.07
CA TYR A 258 24.00 10.59 9.18
C TYR A 258 22.49 10.52 8.99
N GLN A 259 21.73 11.33 9.74
CA GLN A 259 20.28 11.25 9.81
C GLN A 259 19.70 12.64 9.58
N VAL A 260 18.74 12.73 8.67
CA VAL A 260 18.08 14.00 8.34
C VAL A 260 16.57 13.78 8.42
N GLN A 261 15.91 14.46 9.35
CA GLN A 261 14.45 14.50 9.45
C GLN A 261 13.88 15.49 8.43
N ASN A 262 12.75 15.14 7.82
CA ASN A 262 12.12 15.91 6.76
C ASN A 262 13.13 16.37 5.68
N PRO A 263 13.82 15.41 5.02
CA PRO A 263 14.96 15.71 4.17
C PRO A 263 14.61 16.57 2.95
N ILE A 264 13.37 16.50 2.46
CA ILE A 264 12.95 17.25 1.27
C ILE A 264 12.81 18.74 1.55
N ASP A 265 12.38 19.12 2.74
CA ASP A 265 12.24 20.53 3.13
C ASP A 265 13.55 21.13 3.67
N VAL A 266 14.46 20.29 4.18
CA VAL A 266 15.70 20.71 4.84
C VAL A 266 16.90 20.73 3.90
N LEU A 267 16.96 19.81 2.92
CA LEU A 267 18.12 19.69 2.04
C LEU A 267 17.95 20.50 0.76
N GLU A 268 19.02 21.18 0.34
CA GLU A 268 19.11 21.76 -1.00
C GLU A 268 19.18 20.64 -2.03
N THR A 269 18.10 20.44 -2.78
CA THR A 269 18.03 19.44 -3.85
C THR A 269 18.09 20.12 -5.21
N LYS A 270 18.91 19.59 -6.12
CA LYS A 270 18.93 20.01 -7.53
C LYS A 270 18.26 18.93 -8.36
N GLU A 271 17.17 19.29 -9.03
CA GLU A 271 16.48 18.38 -9.94
C GLU A 271 17.38 18.10 -11.15
N ILE A 272 17.85 16.85 -11.26
CA ILE A 272 18.59 16.37 -12.42
C ILE A 272 17.54 15.80 -13.40
N LEU A 273 17.07 16.63 -14.33
CA LEU A 273 16.20 16.18 -15.40
C LEU A 273 16.95 15.15 -16.27
N LYS A 274 16.52 13.89 -16.22
CA LYS A 274 17.01 12.81 -17.09
C LYS A 274 16.44 12.97 -18.50
N GLN A 275 16.86 14.00 -19.23
CA GLN A 275 16.49 14.13 -20.65
C GLN A 275 17.48 13.33 -21.49
N ILE A 276 16.98 12.38 -22.28
CA ILE A 276 17.81 11.62 -23.23
C ILE A 276 18.29 12.60 -24.30
N GLN A 277 19.60 12.81 -24.39
CA GLN A 277 20.24 13.58 -25.45
C GLN A 277 21.02 12.65 -26.36
N TYR A 278 20.88 12.82 -27.67
CA TYR A 278 21.60 12.03 -28.66
C TYR A 278 22.90 12.74 -29.04
N VAL A 279 24.03 12.09 -28.80
CA VAL A 279 25.33 12.55 -29.31
C VAL A 279 25.44 12.14 -30.78
N VAL A 280 25.32 13.12 -31.69
CA VAL A 280 25.60 12.90 -33.11
C VAL A 280 27.09 13.12 -33.35
N LYS A 281 27.83 12.03 -33.61
CA LYS A 281 29.27 12.10 -33.92
C LYS A 281 29.51 13.01 -35.11
N GLU A 282 30.57 13.82 -35.03
CA GLU A 282 30.93 14.80 -36.08
C GLU A 282 31.06 14.17 -37.47
N GLU A 283 31.71 13.00 -37.53
CA GLU A 283 31.87 12.22 -38.76
C GLU A 283 30.52 11.79 -39.38
N SER A 284 29.50 11.55 -38.55
CA SER A 284 28.19 11.06 -38.98
C SER A 284 27.39 12.15 -39.71
N TRP A 285 27.33 13.37 -39.15
CA TRP A 285 26.61 14.46 -39.81
C TRP A 285 27.44 15.11 -40.93
N LYS A 286 28.77 15.16 -40.83
CA LYS A 286 29.62 15.64 -41.95
C LYS A 286 29.43 14.79 -43.21
N LYS A 287 29.18 13.49 -43.07
CA LYS A 287 28.91 12.59 -44.19
C LYS A 287 27.55 12.82 -44.88
N HIS A 288 26.59 13.40 -44.16
CA HIS A 288 25.21 13.59 -44.64
C HIS A 288 24.81 15.07 -44.77
N ALA A 289 25.74 15.99 -44.50
CA ALA A 289 25.55 17.41 -44.76
C ALA A 289 25.73 17.67 -46.26
N CYS A 290 24.71 18.28 -46.90
CA CYS A 290 24.77 18.76 -48.28
C CYS A 290 25.67 19.98 -48.43
#